data_AF-A0A5S4TBB2-F1
#
_entry.id   AF-A0A5S4TBB2-F1
#
_cell.length_a   1.000
_cell.length_b   1.000
_cell.length_c   1.000
_cell.angle_alpha   90.00
_cell.angle_beta   90.00
_cell.angle_gamma   90.00
#
_symmetry.space_group_name_H-M   'P 1'
#
loop_
_entity.id
_entity.type
_entity.pdbx_description
1 polymer ?
#
loop_
_entity_poly.entity_id
_entity_poly.type
_entity_poly.pdbx_seq_one_letter_code
_entity_poly.pdbx_strand_id
1 'polypeptide(L)' 'FTVIEATRQIRGDAPGLQIGNVDLALAHGNGGTLSSQVTAILGSENTL' A
#
# COMPACT_ATOMS: atom_id res chain seq x y z
N PHE A 1 0.81 3.77 -8.43
CA PHE A 1 -0.35 4.29 -7.70
C PHE A 1 -0.57 3.55 -6.38
N THR A 2 -0.68 2.22 -6.38
CA THR A 2 -0.95 1.41 -5.17
C THR A 2 0.07 1.61 -4.06
N VAL A 3 1.36 1.62 -4.38
CA VAL A 3 2.43 1.83 -3.38
C VAL A 3 2.33 3.21 -2.72
N ILE A 4 2.10 4.27 -3.50
CA ILE A 4 1.96 5.63 -2.98
C ILE A 4 0.77 5.73 -2.02
N GLU A 5 -0.37 5.15 -2.41
CA GLU A 5 -1.57 5.16 -1.56
C GLU A 5 -1.37 4.32 -0.30
N ALA A 6 -0.80 3.11 -0.41
CA ALA A 6 -0.48 2.28 0.74
C ALA A 6 0.46 3.00 1.73
N THR A 7 1.48 3.70 1.23
CA THR A 7 2.37 4.51 2.06
C THR A 7 1.63 5.67 2.73
N ARG A 8 0.73 6.35 2.03
CA ARG A 8 -0.06 7.46 2.61
C ARG A 8 -1.02 6.97 3.69
N GLN A 9 -1.69 5.85 3.45
CA GLN A 9 -2.58 5.21 4.43
C GLN A 9 -1.82 4.84 5.70
N ILE A 10 -0.64 4.21 5.57
CA ILE A 10 0.23 3.87 6.71
C ILE A 10 0.68 5.13 7.47
N ARG A 11 0.96 6.23 6.77
CA ARG A 11 1.42 7.50 7.38
C ARG A 11 0.31 8.33 8.00
N GLY A 12 -0.95 8.06 7.69
CA GLY A 12 -2.07 8.87 8.17
C GLY A 12 -2.33 10.15 7.37
N ASP A 13 -1.81 10.27 6.14
CA ASP A 13 -1.87 11.49 5.32
C ASP A 13 -2.56 11.29 3.94
N ALA A 14 -3.43 10.29 3.82
CA ALA A 14 -4.13 10.00 2.57
C ALA A 14 -5.12 11.13 2.18
N PRO A 15 -5.01 11.68 0.94
CA PRO A 15 -5.93 12.69 0.45
C PRO A 15 -7.26 12.02 0.05
N GLY A 16 -8.21 11.98 0.97
CA GLY A 16 -9.51 11.35 0.75
C GLY A 16 -9.92 10.53 1.96
N LEU A 17 -10.20 9.25 1.74
CA LEU A 17 -10.54 8.35 2.84
C LEU A 17 -9.27 7.89 3.54
N GLN A 18 -8.98 8.44 4.72
CA GLN A 18 -7.96 7.91 5.61
C GLN A 18 -8.55 6.74 6.42
N ILE A 19 -7.92 5.58 6.35
CA ILE A 19 -8.25 4.43 7.20
C ILE A 19 -7.45 4.56 8.49
N GLY A 20 -8.12 4.42 9.64
CA GLY A 20 -7.46 4.47 10.95
C GLY A 20 -6.61 3.21 11.22
N ASN A 21 -5.49 3.39 11.94
CA ASN A 21 -4.64 2.29 12.45
C ASN A 21 -4.16 1.30 11.38
N VAL A 22 -3.66 1.81 10.23
CA VAL A 22 -3.08 0.96 9.18
C VAL A 22 -1.60 0.74 9.46
N ASP A 23 -1.26 -0.44 9.97
CA ASP A 23 0.14 -0.84 10.19
C ASP A 23 0.70 -1.72 9.07
N LEU A 24 -0.15 -2.33 8.25
CA LEU A 24 0.25 -3.24 7.18
C LEU A 24 -0.60 -3.01 5.93
N ALA A 25 0.04 -2.94 4.77
CA ALA A 25 -0.65 -2.81 3.48
C ALA A 25 -0.04 -3.70 2.40
N LEU A 26 -0.88 -4.23 1.52
CA LEU A 26 -0.49 -4.96 0.32
C LEU A 26 -0.76 -4.12 -0.92
N ALA A 27 0.28 -3.86 -1.70
CA ALA A 27 0.19 -3.20 -2.99
C ALA A 27 0.48 -4.22 -4.10
N HIS A 28 -0.50 -4.46 -4.98
CA HIS A 28 -0.37 -5.35 -6.12
C HIS A 28 -0.46 -4.59 -7.44
N GLY A 29 0.30 -5.03 -8.45
CA GLY A 29 0.27 -4.49 -9.79
C GLY A 29 0.40 -5.58 -10.86
N ASN A 30 -0.30 -5.38 -11.97
CA ASN A 30 -0.23 -6.21 -13.17
C ASN A 30 0.24 -5.38 -14.37
N GLY A 31 1.19 -5.89 -15.14
CA GLY A 31 1.63 -5.33 -16.42
C GLY A 31 1.17 -6.18 -17.60
N GLY A 32 0.59 -5.53 -18.61
CA GLY A 32 0.02 -6.20 -19.80
C GLY A 32 -1.25 -6.99 -19.47
N THR A 33 -1.52 -8.06 -20.23
CA THR A 33 -2.60 -9.00 -19.92
C THR A 33 -2.00 -10.21 -19.22
N LEU A 34 -2.04 -10.21 -17.88
CA LEU A 34 -1.56 -11.32 -17.05
C LEU A 34 -0.07 -11.67 -17.25
N SER A 35 0.77 -10.71 -17.66
CA SER A 35 2.16 -11.01 -18.06
C SER A 35 3.20 -10.78 -16.96
N SER A 36 3.05 -9.74 -16.15
CA SER A 36 4.00 -9.44 -15.06
C SER A 36 3.26 -9.01 -13.80
N GLN A 37 3.56 -9.69 -12.70
CA GLN A 37 2.89 -9.48 -11.41
C GLN A 37 3.92 -9.04 -10.39
N VAL A 38 3.62 -7.97 -9.68
CA VAL A 38 4.45 -7.48 -8.59
C VAL A 38 3.57 -7.25 -7.38
N THR A 39 4.01 -7.78 -6.24
CA THR A 39 3.37 -7.59 -4.95
C THR A 39 4.41 -7.00 -3.99
N ALA A 40 4.04 -5.93 -3.31
CA ALA A 40 4.81 -5.34 -2.22
C ALA A 40 3.98 -5.40 -0.93
N ILE A 41 4.63 -5.76 0.17
CA ILE A 41 4.08 -5.67 1.52
C ILE A 41 4.80 -4.52 2.21
N LEU A 42 4.05 -3.55 2.72
CA LEU A 42 4.57 -2.39 3.43
C LEU A 42 4.10 -2.45 4.87
N GLY A 43 5.04 -2.33 5.81
CA GLY A 43 4.78 -2.25 7.26
C GLY A 43 5.13 -0.88 7.82
N SER A 44 4.40 -0.45 8.84
CA SER A 44 4.79 0.66 9.71
C SER A 44 5.87 0.22 10.70
N GLU A 45 6.41 1.15 11.48
CA GLU A 45 7.35 0.84 12.57
C GLU A 45 6.75 -0.10 13.63
N ASN A 46 5.41 -0.15 13.77
CA ASN A 46 4.73 -1.02 14.72
C ASN A 46 4.78 -2.51 14.32
N THR A 47 5.28 -2.83 13.12
CA THR A 47 5.41 -4.20 12.63
C THR A 47 6.78 -4.85 12.88
N LEU A 48 7.68 -4.16 13.60
CA LEU A 48 9.03 -4.60 13.95
C LEU A 48 9.12 -5.30 15.31
#